data_AF-A0A961JCS3-F1
#
_entry.id   AF-A0A961JCS3-F1
#
_cell.length_a   1.000
_cell.length_b   1.000
_cell.length_c   1.000
_cell.angle_alpha   90.00
_cell.angle_beta   90.00
_cell.angle_gamma   90.00
#
_symmetry.space_group_name_H-M   'P 1'
#
loop_
_entity.id
_entity.type
_entity.pdbx_description
1 polymer ?
#
loop_
_entity_poly.entity_id
_entity_poly.type
_entity_poly.pdbx_seq_one_letter_code
_entity_poly.pdbx_strand_id
1 'polypeptide(L)'
;RGQNVRLASQLTGLDIDILTEEEESQRRQAEFAERTKLFMETLDLDEFFAQLLVSEGFTSLEEVAYVELDELLVIDGVDEDTANELQARARDFLEEQAKKAMDHARELGVQDSLVNFEGLTPQMIEALAEDGVLSLEDFATCADWELAGGWTTVDGERQKDDGLLEKFDVSLEEAQNMVMTARIQLGWVDPADLAEDGEGDEGTETEEAGA
;
A
#
# COMPACT_ATOMS: atom_id res chain seq x y z
N ARG A 1 2.80 16.03 -28.67
CA ARG A 1 2.54 14.57 -28.67
C ARG A 1 1.75 14.08 -27.44
N GLY A 2 1.54 14.89 -26.39
CA GLY A 2 0.79 14.48 -25.19
C GLY A 2 -0.65 14.99 -25.06
N GLN A 3 -1.28 15.55 -26.12
CA GLN A 3 -2.63 16.11 -25.97
C GLN A 3 -3.69 15.03 -25.72
N ASN A 4 -3.58 13.87 -26.37
CA ASN A 4 -4.49 12.75 -26.14
C ASN A 4 -4.26 12.10 -24.77
N VAL A 5 -3.00 11.94 -24.35
CA VAL A 5 -2.66 11.39 -23.02
C VAL A 5 -3.21 12.28 -21.92
N ARG A 6 -3.01 13.60 -22.03
CA ARG A 6 -3.53 14.56 -21.06
C ARG A 6 -5.05 14.60 -21.02
N LEU A 7 -5.74 14.53 -22.17
CA LEU A 7 -7.19 14.44 -22.18
C LEU A 7 -7.69 13.13 -21.57
N ALA A 8 -7.05 12.00 -21.88
CA ALA A 8 -7.44 10.70 -21.37
C ALA A 8 -7.20 10.59 -19.86
N SER A 9 -6.08 11.10 -19.36
CA SER A 9 -5.79 11.18 -17.92
C SER A 9 -6.80 12.07 -17.20
N GLN A 10 -7.17 13.22 -17.77
CA GLN A 10 -8.24 14.07 -17.23
C GLN A 10 -9.63 13.42 -17.23
N LEU A 11 -9.92 12.56 -18.21
CA LEU A 11 -11.21 11.87 -18.33
C LEU A 11 -11.32 10.64 -17.43
N THR A 12 -10.19 9.97 -17.17
CA THR A 12 -10.13 8.74 -16.36
C THR A 12 -9.78 9.02 -14.91
N GLY A 13 -9.21 10.18 -14.61
CA GLY A 13 -8.69 10.49 -13.28
C GLY A 13 -7.41 9.71 -12.91
N LEU A 14 -6.85 8.94 -13.85
CA LEU A 14 -5.64 8.13 -13.64
C LEU A 14 -4.46 8.75 -14.38
N ASP A 15 -3.24 8.58 -13.84
CA ASP A 15 -2.03 8.93 -14.57
C ASP A 15 -1.74 7.88 -15.65
N ILE A 16 -1.40 8.31 -16.87
CA ILE A 16 -1.26 7.41 -18.03
C ILE A 16 0.15 7.49 -18.57
N ASP A 17 0.92 6.43 -18.32
CA ASP A 17 2.24 6.23 -18.89
C ASP A 17 2.18 5.48 -20.22
N ILE A 18 2.74 6.08 -21.28
CA ILE A 18 2.92 5.41 -22.57
C ILE A 18 4.33 4.85 -22.63
N LEU A 19 4.42 3.52 -22.66
CA LEU A 19 5.65 2.79 -22.91
C LEU A 19 5.66 2.20 -24.32
N THR A 20 6.84 2.06 -24.90
CA THR A 20 7.06 1.25 -26.10
C THR A 20 7.05 -0.24 -25.74
N GLU A 21 6.85 -1.11 -26.74
CA GLU A 21 6.90 -2.57 -26.56
C GLU A 21 8.26 -3.05 -26.00
N GLU A 22 9.34 -2.37 -26.37
CA GLU A 22 10.68 -2.67 -25.85
C GLU A 22 10.83 -2.28 -24.38
N GLU A 23 10.36 -1.09 -23.98
CA GLU A 23 10.38 -0.64 -22.57
C GLU A 23 9.49 -1.51 -21.69
N GLU A 24 8.30 -1.89 -22.17
CA GLU A 24 7.38 -2.75 -21.44
C GLU A 24 7.94 -4.17 -21.26
N SER A 25 8.59 -4.72 -22.29
CA SER A 25 9.29 -6.01 -22.21
C SER A 25 10.46 -5.97 -21.22
N GLN A 26 11.26 -4.90 -21.24
CA GLN A 26 12.37 -4.72 -20.28
C GLN A 26 11.85 -4.58 -18.84
N ARG A 27 10.78 -3.81 -18.63
CA ARG A 27 10.14 -3.66 -17.31
C ARG A 27 9.68 -5.01 -16.77
N ARG A 28 8.97 -5.81 -17.57
CA ARG A 28 8.53 -7.16 -17.16
C ARG A 28 9.69 -8.09 -16.81
N GLN A 29 10.79 -8.04 -17.56
CA GLN A 29 11.98 -8.85 -17.26
C GLN A 29 12.65 -8.40 -15.95
N ALA A 30 12.71 -7.09 -15.70
CA ALA A 30 13.26 -6.55 -14.46
C ALA A 30 12.41 -6.96 -13.25
N GLU A 31 11.08 -6.76 -13.31
CA GLU A 31 10.14 -7.18 -12.26
C GLU A 31 10.21 -8.68 -11.99
N PHE A 32 10.31 -9.50 -13.06
CA PHE A 32 10.43 -10.95 -12.93
C PHE A 32 11.71 -11.35 -12.18
N ALA A 33 12.85 -10.74 -12.55
CA ALA A 33 14.13 -11.00 -11.90
C ALA A 33 14.16 -10.51 -10.45
N GLU A 34 13.56 -9.35 -10.17
CA GLU A 34 13.44 -8.78 -8.83
C GLU A 34 12.62 -9.68 -7.91
N ARG A 35 11.43 -10.11 -8.35
CA ARG A 35 10.57 -11.01 -7.58
C ARG A 35 11.20 -12.39 -7.38
N THR A 36 11.86 -12.92 -8.41
CA THR A 36 12.61 -14.18 -8.28
C THR A 36 13.67 -14.06 -7.18
N LYS A 37 14.44 -12.96 -7.20
CA LYS A 37 15.46 -12.70 -6.19
C LYS A 37 14.87 -12.52 -4.80
N LEU A 38 13.74 -11.81 -4.66
CA LEU A 38 13.02 -11.67 -3.40
C LEU A 38 12.72 -13.05 -2.80
N PHE A 39 12.10 -13.96 -3.56
CA PHE A 39 11.75 -15.29 -3.05
C PHE A 39 12.98 -16.15 -2.74
N MET A 40 14.05 -16.06 -3.54
CA MET A 40 15.29 -16.76 -3.23
C MET A 40 15.91 -16.30 -1.91
N GLU A 41 15.98 -15.00 -1.67
CA GLU A 41 16.64 -14.43 -0.48
C GLU A 41 15.83 -14.63 0.81
N THR A 42 14.50 -14.71 0.70
CA THR A 42 13.61 -14.69 1.87
C THR A 42 13.05 -16.08 2.21
N LEU A 43 12.77 -16.92 1.23
CA LEU A 43 12.20 -18.26 1.42
C LEU A 43 13.25 -19.40 1.35
N ASP A 44 14.52 -19.05 1.10
CA ASP A 44 15.64 -19.98 0.90
C ASP A 44 15.32 -21.02 -0.20
N LEU A 45 14.86 -20.50 -1.34
CA LEU A 45 14.50 -21.27 -2.51
C LEU A 45 15.63 -21.25 -3.55
N ASP A 46 15.69 -22.30 -4.37
CA ASP A 46 16.51 -22.26 -5.56
C ASP A 46 15.87 -21.38 -6.66
N GLU A 47 16.69 -21.02 -7.64
CA GLU A 47 16.26 -20.13 -8.73
C GLU A 47 15.10 -20.73 -9.54
N PHE A 48 15.07 -22.04 -9.73
CA PHE A 48 14.02 -22.69 -10.51
C PHE A 48 12.67 -22.59 -9.79
N PHE A 49 12.63 -22.88 -8.50
CA PHE A 49 11.41 -22.82 -7.70
C PHE A 49 10.90 -21.39 -7.51
N ALA A 50 11.81 -20.44 -7.31
CA ALA A 50 11.45 -19.03 -7.25
C ALA A 50 10.85 -18.53 -8.57
N GLN A 51 11.41 -18.95 -9.72
CA GLN A 51 10.83 -18.62 -11.04
C GLN A 51 9.44 -19.23 -11.24
N LEU A 52 9.20 -20.45 -10.73
CA LEU A 52 7.88 -21.08 -10.77
C LEU A 52 6.83 -20.23 -10.03
N LEU A 53 7.14 -19.78 -8.81
CA LEU A 53 6.24 -18.90 -8.04
C LEU A 53 5.91 -17.61 -8.81
N VAL A 54 6.91 -16.94 -9.37
CA VAL A 54 6.67 -15.71 -10.14
C VAL A 54 5.85 -16.00 -11.41
N SER A 55 6.04 -17.17 -12.02
CA SER A 55 5.28 -17.56 -13.23
C SER A 55 3.82 -17.90 -12.96
N GLU A 56 3.50 -18.44 -11.78
CA GLU A 56 2.12 -18.61 -11.31
C GLU A 56 1.48 -17.28 -10.85
N GLY A 57 2.27 -16.21 -10.75
CA GLY A 57 1.78 -14.86 -10.52
C GLY A 57 1.99 -14.33 -9.11
N PHE A 58 2.70 -15.05 -8.24
CA PHE A 58 3.05 -14.55 -6.91
C PHE A 58 3.98 -13.34 -7.03
N THR A 59 3.58 -12.24 -6.39
CA THR A 59 4.28 -10.95 -6.45
C THR A 59 4.89 -10.53 -5.11
N SER A 60 4.36 -11.04 -4.01
CA SER A 60 4.76 -10.68 -2.65
C SER A 60 4.85 -11.89 -1.72
N LEU A 61 5.50 -11.71 -0.56
CA LEU A 61 5.60 -12.76 0.45
C LEU A 61 4.27 -12.97 1.19
N GLU A 62 3.48 -11.92 1.31
CA GLU A 62 2.16 -11.93 1.90
C GLU A 62 1.21 -12.83 1.11
N GLU A 63 1.25 -12.77 -0.22
CA GLU A 63 0.48 -13.68 -1.08
C GLU A 63 0.88 -15.13 -0.80
N VAL A 64 2.18 -15.43 -0.76
CA VAL A 64 2.66 -16.80 -0.47
C VAL A 64 2.24 -17.24 0.94
N ALA A 65 2.32 -16.36 1.94
CA ALA A 65 2.03 -16.66 3.34
C ALA A 65 0.54 -16.92 3.62
N TYR A 66 -0.37 -16.28 2.88
CA TYR A 66 -1.79 -16.23 3.22
C TYR A 66 -2.75 -16.73 2.12
N VAL A 67 -2.24 -17.14 0.96
CA VAL A 67 -3.05 -17.79 -0.07
C VAL A 67 -3.61 -19.14 0.41
N GLU A 68 -4.67 -19.61 -0.24
CA GLU A 68 -5.16 -20.97 -0.06
C GLU A 68 -4.11 -22.01 -0.48
N LEU A 69 -4.05 -23.13 0.26
CA LEU A 69 -3.08 -24.19 -0.01
C LEU A 69 -3.20 -24.73 -1.44
N ASP A 70 -4.43 -24.81 -1.96
CA ASP A 70 -4.73 -25.33 -3.30
C ASP A 70 -4.04 -24.52 -4.42
N GLU A 71 -3.85 -23.21 -4.25
CA GLU A 71 -3.14 -22.36 -5.22
C GLU A 71 -1.64 -22.71 -5.27
N LEU A 72 -1.05 -23.07 -4.13
CA LEU A 72 0.35 -23.52 -4.09
C LEU A 72 0.52 -24.93 -4.67
N LEU A 73 -0.50 -25.80 -4.53
CA LEU A 73 -0.47 -27.16 -5.06
C LEU A 73 -0.56 -27.24 -6.60
N VAL A 74 -0.94 -26.14 -7.26
CA VAL A 74 -0.91 -26.06 -8.74
C VAL A 74 0.52 -26.00 -9.27
N ILE A 75 1.47 -25.51 -8.46
CA ILE A 75 2.88 -25.37 -8.83
C ILE A 75 3.52 -26.76 -9.00
N ASP A 76 4.17 -26.97 -10.15
CA ASP A 76 4.84 -28.25 -10.42
C ASP A 76 5.94 -28.54 -9.39
N GLY A 77 5.82 -29.70 -8.74
CA GLY A 77 6.75 -30.14 -7.69
C GLY A 77 6.44 -29.66 -6.28
N VAL A 78 5.33 -28.93 -6.05
CA VAL A 78 4.82 -28.62 -4.70
C VAL A 78 3.82 -29.69 -4.27
N ASP A 79 4.06 -30.31 -3.12
CA ASP A 79 3.09 -31.15 -2.41
C ASP A 79 2.54 -30.44 -1.16
N GLU A 80 1.58 -31.05 -0.47
CA GLU A 80 0.94 -30.45 0.72
C GLU A 80 1.97 -30.11 1.81
N ASP A 81 2.94 -31.00 2.05
CA ASP A 81 3.97 -30.78 3.06
C ASP A 81 4.86 -29.59 2.69
N THR A 82 5.29 -29.52 1.42
CA THR A 82 6.12 -28.43 0.89
C THR A 82 5.36 -27.10 0.88
N ALA A 83 4.08 -27.09 0.50
CA ALA A 83 3.25 -25.90 0.54
C ALA A 83 3.11 -25.35 1.96
N ASN A 84 2.83 -26.22 2.94
CA ASN A 84 2.74 -25.81 4.34
C ASN A 84 4.08 -25.28 4.87
N GLU A 85 5.19 -25.91 4.50
CA GLU A 85 6.53 -25.43 4.86
C GLU A 85 6.82 -24.05 4.25
N LEU A 86 6.48 -23.86 2.97
CA LEU A 86 6.66 -22.59 2.28
C LEU A 86 5.87 -21.46 2.95
N GLN A 87 4.60 -21.71 3.28
CA GLN A 87 3.78 -20.76 4.02
C GLN A 87 4.35 -20.45 5.40
N ALA A 88 4.84 -21.46 6.12
CA ALA A 88 5.44 -21.27 7.43
C ALA A 88 6.69 -20.38 7.34
N ARG A 89 7.59 -20.65 6.38
CA ARG A 89 8.79 -19.81 6.16
C ARG A 89 8.42 -18.37 5.79
N ALA A 90 7.43 -18.19 4.92
CA ALA A 90 6.97 -16.86 4.54
C ALA A 90 6.43 -16.09 5.75
N ARG A 91 5.59 -16.72 6.58
CA ARG A 91 5.06 -16.12 7.82
C ARG A 91 6.17 -15.81 8.81
N ASP A 92 7.09 -16.74 9.05
CA ASP A 92 8.21 -16.56 9.97
C ASP A 92 9.09 -15.37 9.54
N PHE A 93 9.33 -15.23 8.23
CA PHE A 93 10.08 -14.10 7.69
C PHE A 93 9.35 -12.77 7.88
N LEU A 94 8.04 -12.73 7.59
CA LEU A 94 7.21 -11.53 7.78
C LEU A 94 7.14 -11.14 9.26
N GLU A 95 7.02 -12.10 10.18
CA GLU A 95 7.04 -11.85 11.62
C GLU A 95 8.40 -11.33 12.09
N GLU A 96 9.50 -11.90 11.60
CA GLU A 96 10.84 -11.42 11.92
C GLU A 96 11.07 -9.99 11.40
N GLN A 97 10.62 -9.70 10.17
CA GLN A 97 10.71 -8.37 9.58
C GLN A 97 9.87 -7.36 10.37
N ALA A 98 8.62 -7.70 10.68
CA ALA A 98 7.73 -6.88 11.51
C ALA A 98 8.35 -6.59 12.88
N LYS A 99 8.95 -7.60 13.51
CA LYS A 99 9.62 -7.43 14.79
C LYS A 99 10.82 -6.49 14.68
N LYS A 100 11.68 -6.65 13.66
CA LYS A 100 12.83 -5.77 13.42
C LYS A 100 12.40 -4.32 13.19
N ALA A 101 11.38 -4.11 12.35
CA ALA A 101 10.82 -2.79 12.09
C ALA A 101 10.30 -2.14 13.38
N MET A 102 9.58 -2.91 14.21
CA MET A 102 9.11 -2.42 15.51
C MET A 102 10.23 -2.13 16.48
N ASP A 103 11.24 -3.00 16.59
CA ASP A 103 12.38 -2.79 17.47
C ASP A 103 13.13 -1.50 17.06
N HIS A 104 13.34 -1.27 15.76
CA HIS A 104 13.96 -0.04 15.24
C HIS A 104 13.09 1.20 15.48
N ALA A 105 11.79 1.13 15.21
CA ALA A 105 10.85 2.21 15.52
C ALA A 105 10.85 2.56 17.03
N ARG A 106 10.97 1.56 17.91
CA ARG A 106 11.10 1.76 19.36
C ARG A 106 12.41 2.43 19.74
N GLU A 107 13.51 2.09 19.07
CA GLU A 107 14.81 2.77 19.25
C GLU A 107 14.75 4.24 18.85
N LEU A 108 13.98 4.57 17.81
CA LEU A 108 13.72 5.95 17.38
C LEU A 108 12.78 6.72 18.32
N GLY A 109 12.12 6.03 19.26
CA GLY A 109 11.30 6.63 20.30
C GLY A 109 9.81 6.67 20.00
N VAL A 110 9.32 5.81 19.10
CA VAL A 110 7.88 5.72 18.83
C VAL A 110 7.08 5.35 20.09
N GLN A 111 6.00 6.10 20.28
CA GLN A 111 5.08 5.96 21.40
C GLN A 111 4.05 4.84 21.15
N ASP A 112 3.54 4.27 22.25
CA ASP A 112 2.47 3.27 22.21
C ASP A 112 1.19 3.77 21.52
N SER A 113 0.98 5.09 21.49
CA SER A 113 -0.18 5.69 20.83
C SER A 113 -0.19 5.45 19.32
N LEU A 114 0.97 5.56 18.67
CA LEU A 114 1.10 5.30 17.23
C LEU A 114 1.15 3.79 16.94
N VAL A 115 1.83 3.02 17.80
CA VAL A 115 1.97 1.56 17.65
C VAL A 115 0.62 0.84 17.74
N ASN A 116 -0.27 1.30 18.61
CA ASN A 116 -1.59 0.69 18.80
C ASN A 116 -2.65 1.24 17.82
N PHE A 117 -2.26 2.09 16.87
CA PHE A 117 -3.18 2.63 15.89
C PHE A 117 -3.52 1.56 14.84
N GLU A 118 -4.81 1.32 14.65
CA GLU A 118 -5.30 0.34 13.67
C GLU A 118 -5.09 0.87 12.24
N GLY A 119 -4.60 0.02 11.34
CA GLY A 119 -4.37 0.36 9.94
C GLY A 119 -2.93 0.68 9.56
N LEU A 120 -2.01 0.77 10.53
CA LEU A 120 -0.58 0.87 10.26
C LEU A 120 0.13 -0.47 10.46
N THR A 121 0.92 -0.87 9.47
CA THR A 121 1.81 -2.03 9.62
C THR A 121 3.07 -1.64 10.39
N PRO A 122 3.75 -2.60 11.03
CA PRO A 122 5.07 -2.43 11.63
C PRO A 122 6.08 -1.66 10.76
N GLN A 123 6.13 -1.98 9.47
CA GLN A 123 7.02 -1.36 8.48
C GLN A 123 6.61 0.09 8.18
N MET A 124 5.31 0.40 8.18
CA MET A 124 4.81 1.77 8.04
C MET A 124 5.16 2.61 9.27
N ILE A 125 5.05 2.03 10.48
CA ILE A 125 5.41 2.71 11.72
C ILE A 125 6.91 3.04 11.74
N GLU A 126 7.76 2.11 11.28
CA GLU A 126 9.20 2.36 11.13
C GLU A 126 9.47 3.53 10.16
N ALA A 127 8.83 3.53 8.98
CA ALA A 127 8.99 4.61 8.01
C ALA A 127 8.56 5.99 8.56
N LEU A 128 7.46 6.02 9.31
CA LEU A 128 7.00 7.22 10.01
C LEU A 128 7.99 7.68 11.09
N ALA A 129 8.55 6.73 11.84
CA ALA A 129 9.53 7.01 12.88
C ALA A 129 10.82 7.64 12.33
N GLU A 130 11.29 7.18 11.17
CA GLU A 130 12.47 7.71 10.49
C GLU A 130 12.30 9.18 10.08
N ASP A 131 11.06 9.60 9.77
CA ASP A 131 10.71 10.99 9.46
C ASP A 131 10.38 11.83 10.71
N GLY A 132 10.42 11.22 11.90
CA GLY A 132 10.19 11.89 13.18
C GLY A 132 8.72 11.93 13.61
N VAL A 133 7.84 11.19 12.95
CA VAL A 133 6.44 10.98 13.38
C VAL A 133 6.44 9.87 14.43
N LEU A 134 6.52 10.27 15.71
CA LEU A 134 6.72 9.34 16.82
C LEU A 134 5.45 9.04 17.63
N SER A 135 4.40 9.84 17.44
CA SER A 135 3.16 9.72 18.22
C SER A 135 1.92 9.80 17.34
N LEU A 136 0.78 9.37 17.89
CA LEU A 136 -0.51 9.54 17.22
C LEU A 136 -0.85 11.01 16.96
N GLU A 137 -0.41 11.92 17.85
CA GLU A 137 -0.58 13.36 17.66
C GLU A 137 0.21 13.86 16.44
N ASP A 138 1.48 13.46 16.32
CA ASP A 138 2.30 13.82 15.16
C ASP A 138 1.65 13.30 13.87
N PHE A 139 1.22 12.02 13.87
CA PHE A 139 0.56 11.40 12.73
C PHE A 139 -0.74 12.10 12.33
N ALA A 140 -1.55 12.54 13.30
CA ALA A 140 -2.78 13.29 13.04
C ALA A 140 -2.54 14.69 12.44
N THR A 141 -1.34 15.26 12.63
CA THR A 141 -0.94 16.53 12.00
C THR A 141 -0.43 16.38 10.57
N CYS A 142 0.00 15.18 10.18
CA CYS A 142 0.45 14.91 8.81
C CYS A 142 -0.66 15.25 7.80
N ALA A 143 -0.24 15.73 6.64
CA ALA A 143 -1.14 15.84 5.51
C ALA A 143 -1.27 14.48 4.79
N ASP A 144 -2.44 14.26 4.19
CA ASP A 144 -2.75 13.10 3.36
C ASP A 144 -1.73 12.93 2.21
N TRP A 145 -1.36 14.02 1.56
CA TRP A 145 -0.37 14.00 0.47
C TRP A 145 1.08 13.78 0.94
N GLU A 146 1.43 14.12 2.18
CA GLU A 146 2.76 13.80 2.76
C GLU A 146 2.90 12.29 3.00
N LEU A 147 1.79 11.59 3.24
CA LEU A 147 1.75 10.15 3.45
C LEU A 147 1.66 9.38 2.12
N ALA A 148 0.68 9.70 1.27
CA ALA A 148 0.44 8.97 0.02
C ALA A 148 1.31 9.43 -1.16
N GLY A 149 1.96 10.59 -1.03
CA GLY A 149 2.71 11.20 -2.13
C GLY A 149 1.81 12.01 -3.05
N GLY A 150 2.43 12.85 -3.88
CA GLY A 150 1.69 13.78 -4.71
C GLY A 150 2.51 14.43 -5.81
N TRP A 151 1.84 15.35 -6.51
CA TRP A 151 2.47 16.14 -7.57
C TRP A 151 2.34 17.62 -7.27
N THR A 152 3.44 18.28 -6.92
CA THR A 152 3.47 19.73 -6.76
C THR A 152 3.92 20.41 -8.05
N THR A 153 3.35 21.58 -8.34
CA THR A 153 3.80 22.43 -9.45
C THR A 153 4.68 23.54 -8.89
N VAL A 154 5.99 23.47 -9.16
CA VAL A 154 6.96 24.52 -8.81
C VAL A 154 7.47 25.12 -10.12
N ASP A 155 7.37 26.44 -10.27
CA ASP A 155 7.80 27.19 -11.45
C ASP A 155 7.23 26.71 -12.82
N GLY A 156 6.04 26.08 -12.79
CA GLY A 156 5.36 25.59 -13.99
C GLY A 156 5.77 24.19 -14.43
N GLU A 157 6.64 23.51 -13.68
CA GLU A 157 7.01 22.12 -13.88
C GLU A 157 6.36 21.25 -12.78
N ARG A 158 5.80 20.09 -13.18
CA ARG A 158 5.30 19.09 -12.22
C ARG A 158 6.50 18.35 -11.63
N GLN A 159 6.69 18.46 -10.33
CA GLN A 159 7.60 17.62 -9.56
C GLN A 159 6.79 16.59 -8.78
N LYS A 160 7.33 15.36 -8.69
CA LYS A 160 6.77 14.31 -7.87
C LYS A 160 7.33 14.49 -6.47
N ASP A 161 6.46 14.54 -5.48
CA ASP A 161 6.80 14.51 -4.07
C ASP A 161 6.48 13.10 -3.57
N ASP A 162 7.51 12.34 -3.22
CA ASP A 162 7.35 10.97 -2.76
C ASP A 162 6.76 10.95 -1.35
N GLY A 163 5.70 10.17 -1.16
CA GLY A 163 5.03 10.04 0.13
C GLY A 163 5.77 9.11 1.09
N LEU A 164 5.65 9.36 2.39
CA LEU A 164 6.25 8.50 3.43
C LEU A 164 5.76 7.05 3.35
N LEU A 165 4.50 6.87 2.98
CA LEU A 165 3.80 5.59 2.90
C LEU A 165 3.50 5.15 1.46
N GLU A 166 3.89 5.93 0.46
CA GLU A 166 3.65 5.61 -0.97
C GLU A 166 4.26 4.25 -1.36
N LYS A 167 5.41 3.89 -0.76
CA LYS A 167 6.07 2.59 -0.95
C LYS A 167 5.26 1.38 -0.48
N PHE A 168 4.19 1.59 0.27
CA PHE A 168 3.27 0.55 0.76
C PHE A 168 1.93 0.57 0.02
N ASP A 169 1.90 1.20 -1.17
CA ASP A 169 0.71 1.34 -2.01
C ASP A 169 -0.47 2.06 -1.32
N VAL A 170 -0.18 2.91 -0.33
CA VAL A 170 -1.20 3.73 0.33
C VAL A 170 -1.68 4.83 -0.61
N SER A 171 -2.95 4.76 -0.96
CA SER A 171 -3.62 5.80 -1.74
C SER A 171 -3.88 7.06 -0.92
N LEU A 172 -4.11 8.19 -1.60
CA LEU A 172 -4.46 9.46 -0.96
C LEU A 172 -5.73 9.34 -0.10
N GLU A 173 -6.72 8.57 -0.57
CA GLU A 173 -7.96 8.32 0.15
C GLU A 173 -7.71 7.50 1.43
N GLU A 174 -6.88 6.45 1.36
CA GLU A 174 -6.50 5.67 2.53
C GLU A 174 -5.70 6.49 3.54
N ALA A 175 -4.75 7.30 3.07
CA ALA A 175 -4.01 8.24 3.91
C ALA A 175 -4.94 9.24 4.60
N GLN A 176 -5.88 9.82 3.86
CA GLN A 176 -6.90 10.71 4.40
C GLN A 176 -7.73 10.01 5.48
N ASN A 177 -8.21 8.79 5.21
CA ASN A 177 -9.01 8.02 6.16
C ASN A 177 -8.22 7.68 7.44
N MET A 178 -6.94 7.32 7.32
CA MET A 178 -6.07 7.05 8.47
C MET A 178 -5.86 8.30 9.32
N VAL A 179 -5.51 9.44 8.71
CA VAL A 179 -5.32 10.71 9.42
C VAL A 179 -6.62 11.17 10.08
N MET A 180 -7.75 11.06 9.39
CA MET A 180 -9.06 11.41 9.96
C MET A 180 -9.41 10.50 11.15
N THR A 181 -9.16 9.20 11.04
CA THR A 181 -9.37 8.26 12.15
C THR A 181 -8.50 8.60 13.36
N ALA A 182 -7.22 8.95 13.13
CA ALA A 182 -6.32 9.41 14.20
C ALA A 182 -6.84 10.69 14.89
N ARG A 183 -7.32 11.67 14.12
CA ARG A 183 -7.90 12.92 14.63
C ARG A 183 -9.16 12.67 15.47
N ILE A 184 -10.00 11.74 15.05
CA ILE A 184 -11.19 11.33 15.82
C ILE A 184 -10.77 10.67 17.14
N GLN A 185 -9.79 9.75 17.13
CA GLN A 185 -9.30 9.09 18.34
C GLN A 185 -8.70 10.08 19.35
N LEU A 186 -8.06 11.15 18.87
CA LEU A 186 -7.54 12.24 19.70
C LEU A 186 -8.63 13.24 20.14
N GLY A 187 -9.85 13.13 19.61
CA GLY A 187 -10.96 14.04 19.89
C GLY A 187 -10.82 15.42 19.24
N TRP A 188 -10.02 15.54 18.17
CA TRP A 188 -9.88 16.78 17.40
C TRP A 188 -11.04 17.00 16.43
N VAL A 189 -11.69 15.91 16.03
CA VAL A 189 -12.88 15.89 15.16
C VAL A 189 -13.95 15.07 15.85
N ASP A 190 -15.16 15.62 15.96
CA ASP A 190 -16.32 14.86 16.44
C ASP A 190 -16.85 13.98 15.30
N PRO A 191 -17.03 12.66 15.50
CA PRO A 191 -17.65 11.78 14.51
C PRO A 191 -19.01 12.28 13.98
N ALA A 192 -19.75 13.04 14.80
CA ALA A 192 -21.04 13.61 14.39
C ALA A 192 -20.89 14.70 13.32
N ASP A 193 -19.79 15.44 13.32
CA ASP A 193 -19.52 16.50 12.35
C ASP A 193 -19.20 15.92 10.95
N LEU A 194 -18.81 14.64 10.87
CA LEU A 194 -18.55 13.94 9.62
C LEU A 194 -19.83 13.38 8.97
N ALA A 195 -20.88 13.14 9.76
CA ALA A 195 -22.14 12.63 9.27
C ALA A 195 -22.96 13.70 8.52
N GLU A 196 -22.76 14.99 8.81
CA GLU A 196 -23.48 16.08 8.13
C GLU A 196 -23.03 16.29 6.68
N ASP A 197 -21.81 15.88 6.30
CA ASP A 197 -21.34 15.96 4.91
C ASP A 197 -21.87 14.81 4.01
N GLY A 198 -22.50 13.79 4.60
CA GLY A 198 -23.07 12.63 3.90
C GLY A 198 -24.56 12.72 3.56
N GLU A 199 -25.31 13.68 4.11
CA GLU A 199 -26.76 13.86 3.88
C GLU A 199 -27.09 15.05 2.95
N GLY A 200 -26.29 15.24 1.90
CA GLY A 200 -26.47 16.34 0.93
C GLY A 200 -27.12 15.97 -0.40
N ASP A 201 -27.31 14.68 -0.73
CA ASP A 201 -27.75 14.25 -2.08
C ASP A 201 -28.77 13.09 -2.11
N GLU A 202 -29.74 13.08 -1.19
CA GLU A 202 -30.95 12.28 -1.39
C GLU A 202 -32.23 13.14 -1.41
N GLY A 203 -32.74 13.37 -2.62
CA GLY A 203 -34.16 13.30 -2.89
C GLY A 203 -35.00 14.57 -2.69
N THR A 204 -34.85 15.57 -3.58
CA THR A 204 -36.02 16.37 -3.99
C THR A 204 -36.73 15.70 -5.16
N GLU A 205 -37.43 14.60 -4.91
CA GLU A 205 -38.60 14.24 -5.71
C GLU A 205 -39.76 15.13 -5.23
N THR A 206 -39.93 16.29 -5.87
CA THR A 206 -41.20 17.00 -5.79
C THR A 206 -42.27 16.19 -6.52
N GLU A 207 -43.11 15.53 -5.73
CA GLU A 207 -44.50 15.23 -6.08
C GLU A 207 -45.17 16.46 -6.70
N GLU A 208 -45.59 16.37 -7.97
CA GLU A 208 -46.80 17.06 -8.42
C GLU A 208 -47.80 16.02 -8.94
N ALA A 209 -48.70 15.64 -8.04
CA ALA A 209 -49.98 15.05 -8.39
C ALA A 209 -51.04 16.15 -8.55
N GLY A 210 -51.42 16.42 -9.79
CA GLY A 210 -52.82 16.60 -10.23
C GLY A 210 -53.55 17.91 -9.93
N ALA A 211 -53.96 18.62 -11.00
CA ALA A 211 -55.37 18.85 -11.34
C ALA A 211 -55.51 19.35 -12.80
#